data_AF-A0AB38HCQ8-F1
#
_entry.id   AF-A0AB38HCQ8-F1
#
_cell.length_a   1.000
_cell.length_b   1.000
_cell.length_c   1.000
_cell.angle_alpha   90.00
_cell.angle_beta   90.00
_cell.angle_gamma   90.00
#
_symmetry.space_group_name_H-M   'P 1'
#
loop_
_entity.id
_entity.type
_entity.pdbx_description
1 polymer ?
#
loop_
_entity_poly.entity_id
_entity_poly.type
_entity_poly.pdbx_seq_one_letter_code
_entity_poly.pdbx_strand_id
1 'polypeptide(L)'
;MATFTKRNNSWRAIVRKKNITKSKSFRTKAQAVAWANKIELEIANNLYRDVADIPFQQVIERYLKEVTPNKRGAKKETQFLYRFLALPISQISLKDLREEDFQSWRDERLKTVSSATVLREWSVIGNILNVAIIEWKLLKITPLKAVKKPAAPKPRTRRYSQQEIDALVYKSGFDWNAPPTTATARVGAAILFAIETAMRAGEIVGLTWEHIHLNDKIAHLPKTKNGWPRDVPLSTTAIEILKRLKQISNGDSVFQLSTSILDALFRKLKKRMMLEDLHFHDTRREALTRLAEKVDVMTLAKISGSLSHNLCKYLFLR
;
A
#
# COMPACT_ATOMS: atom_id res chain seq x y z
N MET A 1 7.29 -48.40 -0.86
CA MET A 1 6.98 -48.59 0.56
C MET A 1 8.16 -48.12 1.38
N ALA A 2 7.89 -47.40 2.46
CA ALA A 2 8.91 -46.93 3.39
C ALA A 2 9.55 -48.09 4.16
N THR A 3 10.87 -48.04 4.33
CA THR A 3 11.65 -48.98 5.13
C THR A 3 11.90 -48.39 6.52
N PHE A 4 11.67 -49.18 7.57
CA PHE A 4 11.92 -48.76 8.95
C PHE A 4 13.03 -49.63 9.54
N THR A 5 14.07 -49.01 10.09
CA THR A 5 15.21 -49.69 10.71
C THR A 5 15.38 -49.21 12.15
N LYS A 6 15.45 -50.12 13.11
CA LYS A 6 15.76 -49.78 14.51
C LYS A 6 17.27 -49.67 14.67
N ARG A 7 17.75 -48.54 15.20
CA ARG A 7 19.16 -48.32 15.59
C ARG A 7 19.19 -47.80 17.02
N ASN A 8 19.70 -48.61 17.95
CA ASN A 8 19.74 -48.33 19.38
C ASN A 8 18.35 -47.89 19.90
N ASN A 9 18.26 -46.69 20.48
CA ASN A 9 17.03 -46.06 20.98
C ASN A 9 16.28 -45.20 19.93
N SER A 10 16.50 -45.45 18.63
CA SER A 10 15.88 -44.68 17.56
C SER A 10 15.38 -45.54 16.40
N TRP A 11 14.37 -45.04 15.71
CA TRP A 11 13.73 -45.61 14.54
C TRP A 11 14.06 -44.75 13.33
N ARG A 12 14.82 -45.28 12.38
CA ARG A 12 15.10 -44.64 11.09
C ARG A 12 14.01 -45.03 10.09
N ALA A 13 13.28 -44.06 9.55
CA ALA A 13 12.42 -44.23 8.40
C ALA A 13 13.17 -43.83 7.12
N ILE A 14 13.02 -44.62 6.06
CA ILE A 14 13.58 -44.37 4.72
C ILE A 14 12.42 -44.48 3.72
N VAL A 15 12.05 -43.38 3.07
CA VAL A 15 11.06 -43.36 2.00
C VAL A 15 11.78 -43.36 0.65
N ARG A 16 11.47 -44.35 -0.20
CA ARG A 16 11.97 -44.46 -1.58
C ARG A 16 10.78 -44.58 -2.54
N LYS A 17 10.50 -43.55 -3.32
CA LYS A 17 9.37 -43.52 -4.27
C LYS A 17 9.65 -42.50 -5.40
N LYS A 18 9.37 -42.84 -6.67
CA LYS A 18 9.54 -41.96 -7.86
C LYS A 18 10.90 -41.22 -7.93
N ASN A 19 12.05 -41.92 -7.81
CA ASN A 19 13.41 -41.35 -7.81
C ASN A 19 13.71 -40.35 -6.66
N ILE A 20 12.95 -40.45 -5.57
CA ILE A 20 13.12 -39.63 -4.37
C ILE A 20 13.48 -40.55 -3.22
N THR A 21 14.64 -40.30 -2.59
CA THR A 21 15.05 -40.99 -1.36
C THR A 21 15.18 -39.99 -0.23
N LYS A 22 14.46 -40.21 0.87
CA LYS A 22 14.62 -39.44 2.11
C LYS A 22 14.72 -40.38 3.30
N SER A 23 15.51 -39.99 4.30
CA SER A 23 15.56 -40.70 5.57
C SER A 23 15.57 -39.76 6.75
N LYS A 24 14.88 -40.14 7.84
CA LYS A 24 14.88 -39.40 9.11
C LYS A 24 14.75 -40.37 10.28
N SER A 25 15.35 -40.04 11.42
CA SER A 25 15.31 -40.86 12.64
C SER A 25 14.38 -40.24 13.68
N PHE A 26 13.67 -41.09 14.41
CA PHE A 26 12.66 -40.74 15.42
C PHE A 26 12.86 -41.56 16.70
N ARG A 27 12.31 -41.12 17.82
CA ARG A 27 12.37 -41.89 19.08
C ARG A 27 11.42 -43.09 19.06
N THR A 28 10.26 -42.96 18.45
CA THR A 28 9.24 -44.02 18.40
C THR A 28 8.93 -44.47 16.98
N LYS A 29 8.53 -45.74 16.84
CA LYS A 29 8.09 -46.31 15.55
C LYS A 29 6.88 -45.57 14.99
N ALA A 30 5.95 -45.18 15.86
CA ALA A 30 4.73 -44.45 15.46
C ALA A 30 5.05 -43.11 14.78
N GLN A 31 6.00 -42.34 15.32
CA GLN A 31 6.46 -41.08 14.70
C GLN A 31 7.12 -41.31 13.35
N ALA A 32 7.95 -42.37 13.26
CA ALA A 32 8.60 -42.75 12.02
C ALA A 32 7.59 -43.11 10.92
N VAL A 33 6.55 -43.88 11.27
CA VAL A 33 5.46 -44.26 10.36
C VAL A 33 4.62 -43.05 9.94
N ALA A 34 4.23 -42.19 10.88
CA ALA A 34 3.44 -40.99 10.58
C ALA A 34 4.19 -40.04 9.62
N TRP A 35 5.50 -39.83 9.85
CA TRP A 35 6.34 -39.05 8.95
C TRP A 35 6.47 -39.71 7.56
N ALA A 36 6.70 -41.02 7.52
CA ALA A 36 6.82 -41.75 6.25
C ALA A 36 5.52 -41.69 5.43
N ASN A 37 4.36 -41.86 6.06
CA ASN A 37 3.05 -41.76 5.41
C ASN A 37 2.81 -40.36 4.87
N LYS A 38 3.15 -39.31 5.64
CA LYS A 38 3.05 -37.92 5.16
C LYS A 38 3.89 -37.70 3.91
N ILE A 39 5.16 -38.13 3.92
CA ILE A 39 6.07 -38.00 2.77
C ILE A 39 5.59 -38.84 1.59
N GLU A 40 5.13 -40.08 1.82
CA GLU A 40 4.60 -40.94 0.75
C GLU A 40 3.31 -40.37 0.12
N LEU A 41 2.47 -39.70 0.91
CA LEU A 41 1.25 -39.02 0.47
C LEU A 41 1.58 -37.72 -0.28
N GLU A 42 2.55 -36.96 0.18
CA GLU A 42 3.10 -35.81 -0.56
C GLU A 42 3.71 -36.25 -1.90
N ILE A 43 4.43 -37.37 -1.95
CA ILE A 43 4.99 -37.92 -3.20
C ILE A 43 3.89 -38.50 -4.11
N ALA A 44 2.88 -39.16 -3.52
CA ALA A 44 1.76 -39.74 -4.27
C ALA A 44 0.91 -38.65 -4.94
N ASN A 45 0.63 -37.56 -4.22
CA ASN A 45 -0.14 -36.43 -4.71
C ASN A 45 0.67 -35.46 -5.59
N ASN A 46 1.87 -35.85 -6.04
CA ASN A 46 2.82 -34.99 -6.77
C ASN A 46 3.11 -33.64 -6.08
N LEU A 47 2.91 -33.55 -4.76
CA LEU A 47 3.23 -32.36 -3.95
C LEU A 47 4.72 -32.27 -3.65
N TYR A 48 5.45 -33.38 -3.82
CA TYR A 48 6.82 -33.50 -3.36
C TYR A 48 7.88 -33.01 -4.36
N ARG A 49 7.63 -33.06 -5.67
CA ARG A 49 8.52 -32.54 -6.73
C ARG A 49 7.74 -32.20 -7.99
N ASP A 50 7.42 -30.93 -8.13
CA ASP A 50 7.06 -30.21 -9.38
C ASP A 50 7.41 -28.72 -9.19
N VAL A 51 8.36 -28.43 -8.28
CA VAL A 51 8.84 -27.08 -8.03
C VAL A 51 10.07 -26.89 -8.89
N ALA A 52 10.08 -25.83 -9.69
CA ALA A 52 11.20 -25.54 -10.56
C ALA A 52 12.48 -25.35 -9.73
N ASP A 53 13.57 -26.00 -10.13
CA ASP A 53 14.88 -25.83 -9.49
C ASP A 53 15.58 -24.59 -10.04
N ILE A 54 14.98 -23.43 -9.77
CA ILE A 54 15.51 -22.13 -10.16
C ILE A 54 15.65 -21.25 -8.93
N PRO A 55 16.63 -20.34 -8.88
CA PRO A 55 16.73 -19.34 -7.82
C PRO A 55 15.50 -18.44 -7.77
N PHE A 56 15.12 -18.01 -6.57
CA PHE A 56 14.02 -17.05 -6.40
C PHE A 56 14.27 -15.72 -7.13
N GLN A 57 15.53 -15.35 -7.30
CA GLN A 57 15.97 -14.21 -8.11
C GLN A 57 15.38 -14.25 -9.51
N GLN A 58 15.41 -15.39 -10.21
CA GLN A 58 14.91 -15.48 -11.58
C GLN A 58 13.39 -15.20 -11.64
N VAL A 59 12.65 -15.61 -10.62
CA VAL A 59 11.22 -15.31 -10.48
C VAL A 59 10.98 -13.82 -10.30
N ILE A 60 11.78 -13.16 -9.47
CA ILE A 60 11.69 -11.72 -9.23
C ILE A 60 12.06 -10.92 -10.49
N GLU A 61 13.11 -11.33 -11.21
CA GLU A 61 13.53 -10.69 -12.45
C GLU A 61 12.47 -10.82 -13.55
N ARG A 62 11.88 -12.01 -13.69
CA ARG A 62 10.74 -12.23 -14.58
C ARG A 62 9.56 -11.33 -14.20
N TYR A 63 9.26 -11.23 -12.91
CA TYR A 63 8.19 -10.38 -12.40
C TYR A 63 8.41 -8.89 -12.68
N LEU A 64 9.65 -8.42 -12.53
CA LEU A 64 10.07 -7.07 -12.86
C LEU A 64 9.87 -6.73 -14.33
N LYS A 65 9.99 -7.72 -15.23
CA LYS A 65 9.82 -7.55 -16.68
C LYS A 65 8.36 -7.66 -17.12
N GLU A 66 7.62 -8.64 -16.61
CA GLU A 66 6.29 -8.99 -17.12
C GLU A 66 5.14 -8.29 -16.36
N VAL A 67 5.28 -8.09 -15.04
CA VAL A 67 4.16 -7.69 -14.18
C VAL A 67 4.31 -6.27 -13.64
N THR A 68 5.47 -5.93 -13.08
CA THR A 68 5.72 -4.62 -12.48
C THR A 68 5.46 -3.43 -13.42
N PRO A 69 5.84 -3.45 -14.73
CA PRO A 69 5.63 -2.30 -15.63
C PRO A 69 4.17 -1.92 -15.82
N ASN A 70 3.27 -2.90 -15.71
CA ASN A 70 1.82 -2.71 -15.88
C ASN A 70 1.14 -2.11 -14.65
N LYS A 71 1.87 -1.91 -13.55
CA LYS A 71 1.32 -1.38 -12.30
C LYS A 71 1.53 0.13 -12.18
N ARG A 72 0.50 0.83 -11.69
CA ARG A 72 0.60 2.24 -11.29
C ARG A 72 1.72 2.52 -10.26
N GLY A 73 2.08 1.52 -9.46
CA GLY A 73 3.11 1.60 -8.41
C GLY A 73 4.51 1.16 -8.84
N ALA A 74 4.74 0.92 -10.13
CA ALA A 74 5.94 0.27 -10.67
C ALA A 74 7.24 0.81 -10.05
N LYS A 75 7.47 2.13 -10.10
CA LYS A 75 8.73 2.75 -9.63
C LYS A 75 9.12 2.36 -8.20
N LYS A 76 8.18 2.40 -7.25
CA LYS A 76 8.46 2.06 -5.84
C LYS A 76 8.65 0.55 -5.65
N GLU A 77 7.87 -0.23 -6.38
CA GLU A 77 8.00 -1.69 -6.39
C GLU A 77 9.36 -2.12 -6.94
N THR A 78 9.79 -1.57 -8.08
CA THR A 78 11.09 -1.79 -8.69
C THR A 78 12.24 -1.48 -7.73
N GLN A 79 12.22 -0.33 -7.04
CA GLN A 79 13.25 0.02 -6.05
C GLN A 79 13.32 -0.98 -4.90
N PHE A 80 12.17 -1.46 -4.42
CA PHE A 80 12.12 -2.50 -3.40
C PHE A 80 12.69 -3.82 -3.93
N LEU A 81 12.28 -4.25 -5.12
CA LEU A 81 12.70 -5.54 -5.68
C LEU A 81 14.19 -5.59 -5.99
N TYR A 82 14.81 -4.51 -6.49
CA TYR A 82 16.27 -4.47 -6.64
C TYR A 82 17.00 -4.57 -5.29
N ARG A 83 16.51 -3.90 -4.25
CA ARG A 83 17.07 -4.08 -2.89
C ARG A 83 16.87 -5.51 -2.39
N PHE A 84 15.71 -6.11 -2.66
CA PHE A 84 15.42 -7.48 -2.23
C PHE A 84 16.28 -8.51 -2.97
N LEU A 85 16.56 -8.28 -4.25
CA LEU A 85 17.46 -9.12 -5.06
C LEU A 85 18.89 -9.19 -4.49
N ALA A 86 19.35 -8.14 -3.79
CA ALA A 86 20.65 -8.13 -3.14
C ALA A 86 20.72 -8.96 -1.84
N LEU A 87 19.59 -9.49 -1.35
CA LEU A 87 19.54 -10.26 -0.11
C LEU A 87 19.79 -11.75 -0.36
N PRO A 88 20.39 -12.51 0.59
CA PRO A 88 20.67 -13.93 0.43
C PRO A 88 19.44 -14.78 0.06
N ILE A 89 18.26 -14.42 0.55
CA ILE A 89 16.99 -15.10 0.25
C ILE A 89 16.67 -15.14 -1.26
N SER A 90 17.15 -14.18 -2.06
CA SER A 90 16.93 -14.18 -3.51
C SER A 90 17.68 -15.30 -4.21
N GLN A 91 18.82 -15.74 -3.65
CA GLN A 91 19.68 -16.77 -4.25
C GLN A 91 19.21 -18.19 -3.94
N ILE A 92 18.29 -18.35 -2.98
CA ILE A 92 17.77 -19.67 -2.58
C ILE A 92 16.92 -20.24 -3.73
N SER A 93 17.16 -21.52 -4.05
CA SER A 93 16.33 -22.24 -5.03
C SER A 93 14.90 -22.36 -4.52
N LEU A 94 13.90 -22.22 -5.41
CA LEU A 94 12.49 -22.34 -5.04
C LEU A 94 12.15 -23.65 -4.34
N LYS A 95 12.89 -24.74 -4.62
CA LYS A 95 12.71 -26.05 -3.95
C LYS A 95 13.12 -26.04 -2.47
N ASP A 96 14.03 -25.15 -2.11
CA ASP A 96 14.65 -25.04 -0.78
C ASP A 96 14.15 -23.81 -0.02
N LEU A 97 13.39 -22.93 -0.67
CA LEU A 97 12.82 -21.71 -0.10
C LEU A 97 11.72 -22.04 0.92
N ARG A 98 11.91 -21.62 2.17
CA ARG A 98 11.06 -21.98 3.30
C ARG A 98 10.52 -20.78 4.05
N GLU A 99 9.60 -21.06 4.96
CA GLU A 99 9.02 -20.11 5.89
C GLU A 99 10.09 -19.40 6.75
N GLU A 100 11.14 -20.12 7.16
CA GLU A 100 12.21 -19.58 8.00
C GLU A 100 13.03 -18.47 7.31
N ASP A 101 13.17 -18.54 5.99
CA ASP A 101 13.88 -17.52 5.21
C ASP A 101 13.12 -16.19 5.25
N PHE A 102 11.79 -16.24 5.10
CA PHE A 102 10.94 -15.06 5.18
C PHE A 102 10.79 -14.52 6.60
N GLN A 103 10.87 -15.38 7.62
CA GLN A 103 10.93 -14.95 9.02
C GLN A 103 12.20 -14.15 9.29
N SER A 104 13.35 -14.70 8.89
CA SER A 104 14.65 -14.05 9.02
C SER A 104 14.67 -12.69 8.30
N TRP A 105 14.21 -12.66 7.05
CA TRP A 105 14.08 -11.42 6.29
C TRP A 105 13.17 -10.39 6.99
N ARG A 106 11.99 -10.80 7.46
CA ARG A 106 11.05 -9.92 8.16
C ARG A 106 11.70 -9.30 9.39
N ASP A 107 12.34 -10.13 10.22
CA ASP A 107 12.89 -9.71 11.51
C ASP A 107 14.11 -8.80 11.34
N GLU A 108 14.97 -9.09 10.35
CA GLU A 108 16.04 -8.17 9.95
C GLU A 108 15.47 -6.85 9.44
N ARG A 109 14.44 -6.90 8.58
CA ARG A 109 13.87 -5.72 7.97
C ARG A 109 13.21 -4.80 9.01
N LEU A 110 12.55 -5.37 10.02
CA LEU A 110 11.94 -4.62 11.13
C LEU A 110 12.97 -3.84 11.97
N LYS A 111 14.26 -4.18 11.93
CA LYS A 111 15.32 -3.40 12.61
C LYS A 111 15.59 -2.06 11.91
N THR A 112 15.29 -1.95 10.63
CA THR A 112 15.64 -0.79 9.80
C THR A 112 14.45 0.05 9.35
N VAL A 113 13.25 -0.53 9.32
CA VAL A 113 12.03 0.16 8.87
C VAL A 113 10.82 -0.17 9.72
N SER A 114 9.81 0.70 9.63
CA SER A 114 8.54 0.50 10.31
C SER A 114 7.77 -0.71 9.79
N SER A 115 6.93 -1.31 10.65
CA SER A 115 6.03 -2.43 10.30
C SER A 115 5.16 -2.12 9.07
N ALA A 116 4.75 -0.87 8.88
CA ALA A 116 3.98 -0.43 7.71
C ALA A 116 4.74 -0.62 6.38
N THR A 117 6.06 -0.47 6.41
CA THR A 117 6.93 -0.67 5.26
C THR A 117 7.08 -2.15 4.98
N VAL A 118 7.35 -2.95 6.02
CA VAL A 118 7.44 -4.42 5.89
C VAL A 118 6.15 -5.01 5.35
N LEU A 119 4.97 -4.56 5.81
CA LEU A 119 3.68 -5.04 5.29
C LEU A 119 3.46 -4.72 3.81
N ARG A 120 3.96 -3.57 3.33
CA ARG A 120 3.90 -3.21 1.91
C ARG A 120 4.82 -4.09 1.08
N GLU A 121 6.06 -4.27 1.53
CA GLU A 121 7.04 -5.17 0.89
C GLU A 121 6.52 -6.62 0.89
N TRP A 122 5.94 -7.08 2.01
CA TRP A 122 5.27 -8.38 2.13
C TRP A 122 4.15 -8.58 1.12
N SER A 123 3.33 -7.55 0.87
CA SER A 123 2.27 -7.61 -0.12
C SER A 123 2.80 -7.80 -1.54
N VAL A 124 3.96 -7.20 -1.86
CA VAL A 124 4.62 -7.38 -3.16
C VAL A 124 5.14 -8.81 -3.27
N ILE A 125 5.90 -9.29 -2.29
CA ILE A 125 6.44 -10.67 -2.28
C ILE A 125 5.30 -11.69 -2.38
N GLY A 126 4.23 -11.49 -1.61
CA GLY A 126 3.05 -12.35 -1.67
C GLY A 126 2.42 -12.40 -3.07
N ASN A 127 2.36 -11.26 -3.77
CA ASN A 127 1.87 -11.26 -5.15
C ASN A 127 2.84 -11.98 -6.10
N ILE A 128 4.15 -11.79 -5.96
CA ILE A 128 5.17 -12.51 -6.76
C ILE A 128 5.00 -14.02 -6.63
N LEU A 129 4.89 -14.51 -5.39
CA LEU A 129 4.68 -15.94 -5.14
C LEU A 129 3.34 -16.43 -5.69
N ASN A 130 2.28 -15.64 -5.59
CA ASN A 130 0.98 -16.00 -6.17
C ASN A 130 1.02 -16.08 -7.70
N VAL A 131 1.69 -15.14 -8.38
CA VAL A 131 1.89 -15.20 -9.84
C VAL A 131 2.74 -16.41 -10.21
N ALA A 132 3.80 -16.69 -9.45
CA ALA A 132 4.64 -17.88 -9.65
C ALA A 132 3.85 -19.20 -9.48
N ILE A 133 2.83 -19.22 -8.63
CA ILE A 133 1.96 -20.39 -8.44
C ILE A 133 0.91 -20.50 -9.55
N ILE A 134 0.15 -19.44 -9.80
CA ILE A 134 -1.05 -19.47 -10.64
C ILE A 134 -0.68 -19.41 -12.12
N GLU A 135 0.13 -18.43 -12.50
CA GLU A 135 0.43 -18.13 -13.91
C GLU A 135 1.59 -18.98 -14.42
N TRP A 136 2.69 -19.01 -13.65
CA TRP A 136 3.92 -19.66 -14.10
C TRP A 136 4.05 -21.12 -13.65
N LYS A 137 3.19 -21.58 -12.74
CA LYS A 137 3.16 -22.95 -12.22
C LYS A 137 4.53 -23.45 -11.71
N LEU A 138 5.34 -22.54 -11.18
CA LEU A 138 6.70 -22.80 -10.65
C LEU A 138 6.67 -23.29 -9.20
N LEU A 139 5.61 -22.96 -8.48
CA LEU A 139 5.36 -23.31 -7.09
C LEU A 139 3.92 -23.83 -6.96
N LYS A 140 3.65 -24.70 -5.98
CA LYS A 140 2.28 -25.15 -5.67
C LYS A 140 1.68 -24.43 -4.46
N ILE A 141 2.51 -24.08 -3.49
CA ILE A 141 2.08 -23.45 -2.23
C ILE A 141 3.02 -22.29 -1.92
N THR A 142 2.47 -21.22 -1.35
CA THR A 142 3.26 -20.08 -0.92
C THR A 142 3.93 -20.35 0.44
N PRO A 143 5.27 -20.20 0.55
CA PRO A 143 5.99 -20.28 1.82
C PRO A 143 5.69 -19.09 2.75
N LEU A 144 4.85 -18.12 2.36
CA LEU A 144 4.42 -17.04 3.25
C LEU A 144 3.17 -17.38 4.07
N LYS A 145 2.48 -18.50 3.80
CA LYS A 145 1.14 -18.75 4.34
C LYS A 145 1.12 -18.88 5.86
N ALA A 146 2.07 -19.60 6.45
CA ALA A 146 2.13 -19.79 7.90
C ALA A 146 3.01 -18.75 8.62
N VAL A 147 3.66 -17.85 7.89
CA VAL A 147 4.51 -16.83 8.51
C VAL A 147 3.65 -15.68 9.03
N LYS A 148 3.76 -15.43 10.34
CA LYS A 148 3.04 -14.33 11.00
C LYS A 148 3.50 -12.98 10.46
N LYS A 149 2.56 -12.17 9.98
CA LYS A 149 2.81 -10.78 9.58
C LYS A 149 3.14 -9.91 10.81
N PRO A 150 3.96 -8.86 10.65
CA PRO A 150 4.13 -7.88 11.72
C PRO A 150 2.81 -7.16 12.00
N ALA A 151 2.64 -6.69 13.23
CA ALA A 151 1.45 -5.93 13.61
C ALA A 151 1.34 -4.65 12.76
N ALA A 152 0.14 -4.38 12.25
CA ALA A 152 -0.12 -3.13 11.57
C ALA A 152 0.01 -1.97 12.57
N PRO A 153 0.64 -0.85 12.18
CA PRO A 153 0.67 0.33 13.05
C PRO A 153 -0.74 0.83 13.31
N LYS A 154 -0.93 1.52 14.44
CA LYS A 154 -2.18 2.20 14.73
C LYS A 154 -2.48 3.24 13.62
N PRO A 155 -3.73 3.31 13.12
CA PRO A 155 -4.13 4.38 12.20
C PRO A 155 -3.91 5.76 12.84
N ARG A 156 -3.47 6.74 12.05
CA ARG A 156 -3.28 8.12 12.52
C ARG A 156 -4.63 8.76 12.83
N THR A 157 -4.71 9.50 13.94
CA THR A 157 -5.93 10.19 14.41
C THR A 157 -5.91 11.71 14.33
N ARG A 158 -4.80 12.29 13.87
CA ARG A 158 -4.56 13.74 13.80
C ARG A 158 -5.60 14.48 12.95
N ARG A 159 -6.18 15.54 13.49
CA ARG A 159 -7.08 16.50 12.82
C ARG A 159 -6.46 17.90 12.85
N TYR A 160 -6.79 18.76 11.90
CA TYR A 160 -6.39 20.16 11.93
C TYR A 160 -7.25 20.93 12.94
N SER A 161 -6.64 21.79 13.76
CA SER A 161 -7.39 22.82 14.48
C SER A 161 -7.66 24.03 13.57
N GLN A 162 -8.66 24.85 13.91
CA GLN A 162 -8.92 26.06 13.13
C GLN A 162 -7.73 27.03 13.15
N GLN A 163 -7.08 27.18 14.32
CA GLN A 163 -5.88 28.01 14.48
C GLN A 163 -4.73 27.55 13.56
N GLU A 164 -4.55 26.23 13.39
CA GLU A 164 -3.52 25.68 12.49
C GLU A 164 -3.83 25.96 11.03
N ILE A 165 -5.11 25.86 10.63
CA ILE A 165 -5.56 26.19 9.28
C ILE A 165 -5.29 27.66 9.00
N ASP A 166 -5.72 28.55 9.89
CA ASP A 166 -5.57 30.00 9.74
C ASP A 166 -4.10 30.40 9.66
N ALA A 167 -3.25 29.84 10.53
CA ALA A 167 -1.82 30.09 10.55
C ALA A 167 -1.13 29.61 9.25
N LEU A 168 -1.49 28.42 8.75
CA LEU A 168 -0.95 27.89 7.49
C LEU A 168 -1.37 28.73 6.29
N VAL A 169 -2.64 29.16 6.24
CA VAL A 169 -3.19 30.00 5.18
C VAL A 169 -2.48 31.37 5.18
N TYR A 170 -2.42 32.02 6.34
CA TYR A 170 -1.71 33.29 6.51
C TYR A 170 -0.25 33.18 6.06
N LYS A 171 0.48 32.16 6.53
CA LYS A 171 1.90 31.99 6.20
C LYS A 171 2.14 31.57 4.76
N SER A 172 1.16 30.97 4.10
CA SER A 172 1.23 30.63 2.69
C SER A 172 1.18 31.86 1.78
N GLY A 173 0.67 32.99 2.29
CA GLY A 173 0.40 34.20 1.51
C GLY A 173 -0.86 34.10 0.65
N PHE A 174 -1.77 33.17 0.99
CA PHE A 174 -3.10 33.14 0.40
C PHE A 174 -3.95 34.26 1.01
N ASP A 175 -4.61 35.02 0.16
CA ASP A 175 -5.50 36.13 0.53
C ASP A 175 -6.81 35.95 -0.22
N TRP A 176 -7.93 36.18 0.46
CA TRP A 176 -9.26 36.17 -0.16
C TRP A 176 -9.46 37.33 -1.12
N ASN A 177 -8.70 38.42 -0.97
CA ASN A 177 -8.83 39.62 -1.80
C ASN A 177 -7.84 39.69 -2.96
N ALA A 178 -6.84 38.80 -3.01
CA ALA A 178 -5.80 38.83 -4.04
C ALA A 178 -5.62 37.45 -4.73
N PRO A 179 -5.23 37.43 -6.01
CA PRO A 179 -4.95 36.17 -6.70
C PRO A 179 -3.70 35.47 -6.13
N PRO A 180 -3.71 34.14 -5.96
CA PRO A 180 -2.59 33.39 -5.39
C PRO A 180 -1.44 33.17 -6.40
N THR A 181 -0.73 34.24 -6.76
CA THR A 181 0.32 34.24 -7.81
C THR A 181 1.50 33.32 -7.50
N THR A 182 1.85 33.14 -6.22
CA THR A 182 2.97 32.28 -5.81
C THR A 182 2.54 30.82 -5.64
N ALA A 183 3.46 29.89 -5.91
CA ALA A 183 3.20 28.45 -5.66
C ALA A 183 2.86 28.17 -4.19
N THR A 184 3.42 28.93 -3.25
CA THR A 184 3.12 28.80 -1.82
C THR A 184 1.68 29.23 -1.51
N ALA A 185 1.22 30.35 -2.07
CA ALA A 185 -0.16 30.80 -1.91
C ALA A 185 -1.16 29.79 -2.52
N ARG A 186 -0.80 29.16 -3.65
CA ARG A 186 -1.59 28.07 -4.24
C ARG A 186 -1.63 26.82 -3.35
N VAL A 187 -0.59 26.55 -2.56
CA VAL A 187 -0.64 25.50 -1.52
C VAL A 187 -1.62 25.87 -0.41
N GLY A 188 -1.67 27.14 0.00
CA GLY A 188 -2.70 27.65 0.92
C GLY A 188 -4.12 27.42 0.39
N ALA A 189 -4.36 27.82 -0.87
CA ALA A 189 -5.61 27.56 -1.57
C ALA A 189 -5.94 26.05 -1.61
N ALA A 190 -4.95 25.19 -1.87
CA ALA A 190 -5.14 23.74 -1.92
C ALA A 190 -5.47 23.13 -0.54
N ILE A 191 -4.93 23.67 0.56
CA ILE A 191 -5.27 23.25 1.93
C ILE A 191 -6.75 23.53 2.20
N LEU A 192 -7.19 24.77 1.96
CA LEU A 192 -8.59 25.18 2.15
C LEU A 192 -9.53 24.36 1.27
N PHE A 193 -9.19 24.22 -0.01
CA PHE A 193 -9.99 23.44 -0.95
C PHE A 193 -10.09 21.97 -0.54
N ALA A 194 -9.02 21.37 0.01
CA ALA A 194 -9.05 20.00 0.52
C ALA A 194 -9.99 19.84 1.73
N ILE A 195 -10.06 20.86 2.60
CA ILE A 195 -10.94 20.88 3.78
C ILE A 195 -12.42 21.00 3.35
N GLU A 196 -12.69 21.75 2.28
CA GLU A 196 -14.07 21.93 1.77
C GLU A 196 -14.58 20.71 0.99
N THR A 197 -13.70 20.00 0.26
CA THR A 197 -14.11 18.98 -0.72
C THR A 197 -13.79 17.55 -0.30
N ALA A 198 -13.01 17.38 0.77
CA ALA A 198 -12.42 16.10 1.18
C ALA A 198 -11.61 15.39 0.09
N MET A 199 -11.21 16.06 -0.99
CA MET A 199 -10.46 15.45 -2.10
C MET A 199 -9.05 15.01 -1.68
N ARG A 200 -8.50 14.00 -2.35
CA ARG A 200 -7.11 13.58 -2.12
C ARG A 200 -6.15 14.60 -2.77
N ALA A 201 -4.96 14.79 -2.20
CA ALA A 201 -3.96 15.71 -2.75
C ALA A 201 -3.68 15.50 -4.25
N GLY A 202 -3.57 14.23 -4.68
CA GLY A 202 -3.39 13.88 -6.10
C GLY A 202 -4.59 14.24 -6.99
N GLU A 203 -5.81 14.16 -6.45
CA GLU A 203 -7.04 14.57 -7.15
C GLU A 203 -7.10 16.10 -7.28
N ILE A 204 -6.68 16.83 -6.23
CA ILE A 204 -6.65 18.30 -6.23
C ILE A 204 -5.63 18.84 -7.23
N VAL A 205 -4.39 18.36 -7.20
CA VAL A 205 -3.36 18.86 -8.12
C VAL A 205 -3.56 18.41 -9.57
N GLY A 206 -4.25 17.27 -9.76
CA GLY A 206 -4.62 16.76 -11.08
C GLY A 206 -5.91 17.36 -11.65
N LEU A 207 -6.54 18.30 -10.95
CA LEU A 207 -7.79 18.92 -11.36
C LEU A 207 -7.55 19.89 -12.54
N THR A 208 -8.36 19.75 -13.59
CA THR A 208 -8.34 20.59 -14.79
C THR A 208 -9.62 21.43 -14.91
N TRP A 209 -9.54 22.59 -15.56
CA TRP A 209 -10.68 23.51 -15.68
C TRP A 209 -11.86 22.92 -16.45
N GLU A 210 -11.61 22.02 -17.41
CA GLU A 210 -12.65 21.27 -18.15
C GLU A 210 -13.56 20.43 -17.25
N HIS A 211 -13.08 20.05 -16.07
CA HIS A 211 -13.82 19.24 -15.10
C HIS A 211 -14.46 20.07 -13.98
N ILE A 212 -14.47 21.39 -14.11
CA ILE A 212 -15.09 22.31 -13.16
C ILE A 212 -16.37 22.88 -13.77
N HIS A 213 -17.50 22.41 -13.29
CA HIS A 213 -18.82 22.88 -13.69
C HIS A 213 -19.34 23.85 -12.63
N LEU A 214 -19.00 25.14 -12.77
CA LEU A 214 -19.35 26.17 -11.76
C LEU A 214 -20.86 26.40 -11.63
N ASN A 215 -21.61 26.25 -12.73
CA ASN A 215 -23.07 26.40 -12.73
C ASN A 215 -23.74 25.32 -11.88
N ASP A 216 -23.29 24.07 -12.07
CA ASP A 216 -23.80 22.91 -11.32
C ASP A 216 -23.14 22.76 -9.95
N LYS A 217 -22.12 23.57 -9.65
CA LYS A 217 -21.29 23.53 -8.43
C LYS A 217 -20.65 22.16 -8.22
N ILE A 218 -20.10 21.59 -9.29
CA ILE A 218 -19.49 20.25 -9.28
C ILE A 218 -18.06 20.28 -9.82
N ALA A 219 -17.18 19.53 -9.16
CA ALA A 219 -15.90 19.10 -9.72
C ALA A 219 -15.97 17.62 -10.12
N HIS A 220 -15.83 17.34 -11.40
CA HIS A 220 -15.81 15.98 -11.94
C HIS A 220 -14.42 15.36 -11.80
N LEU A 221 -14.33 14.12 -11.32
CA LEU A 221 -13.06 13.39 -11.23
C LEU A 221 -13.13 12.17 -12.13
N PRO A 222 -12.56 12.22 -13.37
CA PRO A 222 -12.71 11.13 -14.35
C PRO A 222 -11.92 9.88 -13.95
N LYS A 223 -10.80 10.05 -13.25
CA LYS A 223 -9.95 8.97 -12.74
C LYS A 223 -9.64 9.20 -11.28
N THR A 224 -10.19 8.35 -10.41
CA THR A 224 -9.84 8.36 -8.98
C THR A 224 -8.87 7.24 -8.63
N LYS A 225 -8.29 7.33 -7.43
CA LYS A 225 -7.43 6.27 -6.87
C LYS A 225 -8.10 4.88 -6.91
N ASN A 226 -9.43 4.82 -6.81
CA ASN A 226 -10.22 3.59 -6.78
C ASN A 226 -10.79 3.20 -8.16
N GLY A 227 -10.43 3.92 -9.23
CA GLY A 227 -10.73 3.55 -10.61
C GLY A 227 -12.09 4.00 -11.13
N TRP A 228 -12.98 4.51 -10.29
CA TRP A 228 -14.31 4.97 -10.69
C TRP A 228 -14.37 6.49 -10.76
N PRO A 229 -15.02 7.06 -11.78
CA PRO A 229 -15.30 8.49 -11.83
C PRO A 229 -16.27 8.87 -10.71
N ARG A 230 -16.16 10.10 -10.22
CA ARG A 230 -17.11 10.64 -9.23
C ARG A 230 -17.20 12.15 -9.30
N ASP A 231 -18.35 12.66 -8.92
CA ASP A 231 -18.60 14.08 -8.78
C ASP A 231 -18.41 14.52 -7.33
N VAL A 232 -17.80 15.68 -7.14
CA VAL A 232 -17.58 16.30 -5.84
C VAL A 232 -18.36 17.61 -5.80
N PRO A 233 -19.33 17.76 -4.88
CA PRO A 233 -20.03 19.02 -4.72
C PRO A 233 -19.07 20.09 -4.20
N LEU A 234 -19.19 21.30 -4.74
CA LEU A 234 -18.38 22.46 -4.37
C LEU A 234 -19.16 23.37 -3.44
N SER A 235 -18.61 23.63 -2.26
CA SER A 235 -19.13 24.65 -1.35
C SER A 235 -18.93 26.06 -1.92
N THR A 236 -19.64 27.04 -1.37
CA THR A 236 -19.45 28.46 -1.72
C THR A 236 -17.99 28.88 -1.57
N THR A 237 -17.34 28.46 -0.48
CA THR A 237 -15.92 28.69 -0.21
C THR A 237 -15.02 28.05 -1.26
N ALA A 238 -15.30 26.80 -1.66
CA ALA A 238 -14.55 26.12 -2.71
C ALA A 238 -14.66 26.83 -4.06
N ILE A 239 -15.86 27.31 -4.40
CA ILE A 239 -16.10 28.10 -5.62
C ILE A 239 -15.32 29.42 -5.59
N GLU A 240 -15.28 30.10 -4.46
CA GLU A 240 -14.51 31.34 -4.33
C GLU A 240 -13.01 31.10 -4.56
N ILE A 241 -12.45 30.05 -3.96
CA ILE A 241 -11.05 29.65 -4.20
C ILE A 241 -10.79 29.42 -5.69
N LEU A 242 -11.69 28.70 -6.37
CA LEU A 242 -11.59 28.44 -7.81
C LEU A 242 -11.63 29.73 -8.63
N LYS A 243 -12.51 30.68 -8.29
CA LYS A 243 -12.57 32.00 -8.96
C LYS A 243 -11.25 32.76 -8.83
N ARG A 244 -10.59 32.72 -7.66
CA ARG A 244 -9.27 33.35 -7.47
C ARG A 244 -8.18 32.66 -8.28
N LEU A 245 -8.17 31.33 -8.30
CA LEU A 245 -7.21 30.54 -9.10
C LEU A 245 -7.40 30.77 -10.60
N LYS A 246 -8.63 31.03 -11.07
CA LYS A 246 -8.90 31.29 -12.49
C LYS A 246 -8.20 32.55 -13.00
N GLN A 247 -8.01 33.56 -12.16
CA GLN A 247 -7.36 34.83 -12.52
C GLN A 247 -5.88 34.68 -12.90
N ILE A 248 -5.22 33.61 -12.45
CA ILE A 248 -3.80 33.33 -12.71
C ILE A 248 -3.61 32.11 -13.62
N SER A 249 -4.69 31.61 -14.22
CA SER A 249 -4.67 30.41 -15.06
C SER A 249 -3.78 30.64 -16.28
N ASN A 250 -2.79 29.75 -16.47
CA ASN A 250 -1.85 29.74 -17.59
C ASN A 250 -1.87 28.40 -18.36
N GLY A 251 -2.97 27.67 -18.27
CA GLY A 251 -3.15 26.33 -18.81
C GLY A 251 -4.32 25.61 -18.13
N ASP A 252 -4.42 24.31 -18.38
CA ASP A 252 -5.59 23.52 -17.98
C ASP A 252 -5.63 23.20 -16.49
N SER A 253 -4.46 23.12 -15.82
CA SER A 253 -4.38 22.80 -14.39
C SER A 253 -4.96 23.92 -13.53
N VAL A 254 -5.88 23.56 -12.63
CA VAL A 254 -6.53 24.49 -11.70
C VAL A 254 -5.54 25.06 -10.69
N PHE A 255 -4.76 24.18 -10.04
CA PHE A 255 -3.83 24.58 -8.99
C PHE A 255 -2.43 24.89 -9.49
N GLN A 256 -2.07 24.50 -10.72
CA GLN A 256 -0.72 24.70 -11.28
C GLN A 256 0.39 24.24 -10.31
N LEU A 257 0.17 23.06 -9.72
CA LEU A 257 1.06 22.41 -8.76
C LEU A 257 1.23 20.95 -9.17
N SER A 258 2.39 20.38 -8.84
CA SER A 258 2.58 18.93 -8.85
C SER A 258 2.45 18.38 -7.43
N THR A 259 2.23 17.07 -7.30
CA THR A 259 2.19 16.41 -5.98
C THR A 259 3.49 16.59 -5.20
N SER A 260 4.65 16.61 -5.88
CA SER A 260 5.95 16.82 -5.25
C SER A 260 6.15 18.26 -4.77
N ILE A 261 5.71 19.25 -5.55
CA ILE A 261 5.78 20.66 -5.15
C ILE A 261 4.86 20.92 -3.96
N LEU A 262 3.63 20.41 -4.00
CA LEU A 262 2.68 20.54 -2.90
C LEU A 262 3.24 19.96 -1.60
N ASP A 263 3.78 18.74 -1.63
CA ASP A 263 4.39 18.10 -0.45
C ASP A 263 5.61 18.86 0.07
N ALA A 264 6.50 19.31 -0.83
CA ALA A 264 7.71 20.06 -0.46
C ALA A 264 7.38 21.42 0.19
N LEU A 265 6.48 22.20 -0.43
CA LEU A 265 6.08 23.51 0.09
C LEU A 265 5.24 23.39 1.37
N PHE A 266 4.35 22.39 1.45
CA PHE A 266 3.61 22.11 2.69
C PHE A 266 4.55 21.79 3.86
N ARG A 267 5.58 20.95 3.64
CA ARG A 267 6.59 20.67 4.68
C ARG A 267 7.37 21.92 5.09
N LYS A 268 7.67 22.82 4.14
CA LYS A 268 8.34 24.10 4.41
C LYS A 268 7.47 25.02 5.26
N LEU A 269 6.18 25.14 4.95
CA LEU A 269 5.20 25.90 5.74
C LEU A 269 5.08 25.34 7.15
N LYS A 270 4.89 24.03 7.24
CA LYS A 270 4.79 23.31 8.51
C LYS A 270 6.01 23.55 9.41
N LYS A 271 7.22 23.43 8.86
CA LYS A 271 8.49 23.65 9.58
C LYS A 271 8.59 25.08 10.12
N ARG A 272 8.16 26.09 9.34
CA ARG A 272 8.17 27.50 9.76
C ARG A 272 7.21 27.80 10.91
N MET A 273 6.14 27.02 11.03
CA MET A 273 5.10 27.19 12.04
C MET A 273 5.31 26.27 13.25
N MET A 274 6.40 25.49 13.27
CA MET A 274 6.70 24.49 14.31
C MET A 274 5.56 23.49 14.54
N LEU A 275 4.78 23.20 13.49
CA LEU A 275 3.67 22.25 13.57
C LEU A 275 4.19 20.81 13.43
N GLU A 276 4.30 20.10 14.54
CA GLU A 276 4.76 18.72 14.53
C GLU A 276 3.66 17.75 14.06
N ASP A 277 4.08 16.64 13.43
CA ASP A 277 3.22 15.51 13.05
C ASP A 277 1.98 15.80 12.18
N LEU A 278 1.92 16.95 11.51
CA LEU A 278 0.84 17.30 10.57
C LEU A 278 1.17 16.88 9.12
N HIS A 279 0.24 16.23 8.43
CA HIS A 279 0.35 15.91 7.01
C HIS A 279 -0.75 16.58 6.20
N PHE A 280 -0.49 16.83 4.90
CA PHE A 280 -1.53 17.32 4.01
C PHE A 280 -2.72 16.35 3.95
N HIS A 281 -2.48 15.03 4.04
CA HIS A 281 -3.57 14.07 4.03
C HIS A 281 -4.55 14.20 5.22
N ASP A 282 -4.12 14.82 6.33
CA ASP A 282 -4.98 15.00 7.49
C ASP A 282 -6.08 16.07 7.21
N THR A 283 -5.95 16.90 6.16
CA THR A 283 -7.01 17.84 5.74
C THR A 283 -8.27 17.10 5.32
N ARG A 284 -8.11 15.95 4.65
CA ARG A 284 -9.22 15.10 4.27
C ARG A 284 -9.94 14.51 5.47
N ARG A 285 -9.22 14.18 6.55
CA ARG A 285 -9.85 13.72 7.79
C ARG A 285 -10.72 14.84 8.37
N GLU A 286 -10.14 16.04 8.46
CA GLU A 286 -10.88 17.20 8.96
C GLU A 286 -12.11 17.51 8.11
N ALA A 287 -11.98 17.49 6.78
CA ALA A 287 -13.08 17.64 5.83
C ALA A 287 -14.21 16.63 6.09
N LEU A 288 -13.87 15.35 6.21
CA LEU A 288 -14.86 14.29 6.42
C LEU A 288 -15.56 14.44 7.77
N THR A 289 -14.85 14.86 8.81
CA THR A 289 -15.47 15.12 10.11
C THR A 289 -16.44 16.30 10.04
N ARG A 290 -16.06 17.43 9.41
CA ARG A 290 -16.97 18.58 9.21
C ARG A 290 -18.18 18.23 8.35
N LEU A 291 -17.99 17.42 7.30
CA LEU A 291 -19.08 17.01 6.42
C LEU A 291 -20.02 16.01 7.11
N ALA A 292 -19.51 15.12 7.96
CA ALA A 292 -20.33 14.18 8.72
C ALA A 292 -21.36 14.84 9.65
N GLU A 293 -21.13 16.09 10.04
CA GLU A 293 -22.09 16.89 10.81
C GLU A 293 -23.22 17.46 9.94
N LYS A 294 -23.02 17.52 8.62
CA LYS A 294 -23.91 18.20 7.67
C LYS A 294 -24.65 17.25 6.73
N VAL A 295 -24.12 16.05 6.48
CA VAL A 295 -24.67 15.09 5.53
C VAL A 295 -24.77 13.69 6.13
N ASP A 296 -25.68 12.88 5.59
CA ASP A 296 -25.81 11.47 5.96
C ASP A 296 -24.60 10.64 5.51
N VAL A 297 -24.47 9.45 6.08
CA VAL A 297 -23.33 8.53 5.86
C VAL A 297 -23.20 8.10 4.39
N MET A 298 -24.32 7.92 3.68
CA MET A 298 -24.29 7.49 2.28
C MET A 298 -23.80 8.62 1.37
N THR A 299 -24.29 9.84 1.61
CA THR A 299 -23.81 11.04 0.92
C THR A 299 -22.33 11.27 1.20
N LEU A 300 -21.89 11.13 2.46
CA LEU A 300 -20.48 11.23 2.83
C LEU A 300 -19.62 10.15 2.15
N ALA A 301 -20.12 8.92 2.01
CA ALA A 301 -19.42 7.86 1.30
C ALA A 301 -19.19 8.20 -0.18
N LYS A 302 -20.23 8.73 -0.85
CA LYS A 302 -20.15 9.22 -2.24
C LYS A 302 -19.16 10.38 -2.39
N ILE A 303 -19.27 11.41 -1.54
CA ILE A 303 -18.37 12.58 -1.53
C ILE A 303 -16.93 12.21 -1.18
N SER A 304 -16.70 11.17 -0.40
CA SER A 304 -15.35 10.72 -0.09
C SER A 304 -14.78 9.78 -1.16
N GLY A 305 -15.63 9.04 -1.89
CA GLY A 305 -15.19 7.93 -2.73
C GLY A 305 -14.53 6.80 -1.92
N SER A 306 -14.99 6.58 -0.69
CA SER A 306 -14.52 5.50 0.20
C SER A 306 -15.62 4.43 0.34
N LEU A 307 -15.24 3.16 0.25
CA LEU A 307 -16.14 2.05 0.60
C LEU A 307 -16.49 2.13 2.10
N SER A 308 -17.78 1.92 2.42
CA SER A 308 -18.45 2.16 3.71
C SER A 308 -17.68 1.77 4.97
N HIS A 309 -16.93 0.65 4.95
CA HIS A 309 -16.22 0.16 6.14
C HIS A 309 -15.09 1.09 6.64
N ASN A 310 -14.48 1.89 5.76
CA ASN A 310 -13.46 2.86 6.19
C ASN A 310 -14.07 4.16 6.72
N LEU A 311 -15.34 4.45 6.40
CA LEU A 311 -16.03 5.68 6.81
C LEU A 311 -16.36 5.67 8.30
N CYS A 312 -16.72 4.51 8.87
CA CYS A 312 -17.01 4.36 10.30
C CYS A 312 -15.86 4.87 11.19
N LYS A 313 -14.60 4.67 10.79
CA LYS A 313 -13.43 5.17 11.56
C LYS A 313 -13.38 6.70 11.70
N TYR A 314 -14.07 7.43 10.82
CA TYR A 314 -14.17 8.88 10.84
C TYR A 314 -15.40 9.40 11.61
N LEU A 315 -16.44 8.56 11.76
CA LEU A 315 -17.72 8.91 12.37
C LEU A 315 -17.78 8.65 13.88
N PHE A 316 -17.00 7.71 14.40
CA PHE A 316 -17.06 7.25 15.81
C PHE A 316 -16.17 8.01 16.80
N LEU A 317 -15.64 9.18 16.43
CA LEU A 317 -14.83 10.03 17.33
C LEU A 317 -15.45 11.42 17.48
N ARG A 318 -16.78 11.45 17.61
CA ARG A 318 -17.50 12.60 18.18
C ARG A 318 -16.97 12.90 19.57
#